data_AF-A0A416RDG3-F1
#
_entry.id   AF-A0A416RDG3-F1
#
_cell.length_a   1.000
_cell.length_b   1.000
_cell.length_c   1.000
_cell.angle_alpha   90.00
_cell.angle_beta   90.00
_cell.angle_gamma   90.00
#
_symmetry.space_group_name_H-M   'P 1'
#
loop_
_entity.id
_entity.type
_entity.pdbx_description
1 polymer ?
#
loop_
_entity_poly.entity_id
_entity_poly.type
_entity_poly.pdbx_seq_one_letter_code
_entity_poly.pdbx_strand_id
1 'polypeptide(L)'
;MLGAASAQIQPQVEKLMTLGQAAQWLEDLEEGLSQRPMSQVRAEDLDAYQSALASYDGLDRTLTYYMSASVRSDLSSRHELAGHKRSAAQTLQQEYETLNLQDYSAKGQAALASALEKGQADIRTAASFEAVQQARRDAWNAMLQVPTADKEPVDPPAGGGGGTGGGGAGGGGSTGGGGAGGGEVPPVEPGEDVITNVTDEKTGASAVVTTTPAGAVSAVVTLPQGVKQASLTIPCTPKPGTVAVLVKEDGTRRVLPKSILTKDGLTVRLDSSARIELVDNTQTYSDVKAGDWFASQVGFVTSRTLFSGVDSGRFAPHLPMTRAMVVTVLHKLEGNPAAGQSHTFQDVPSDAWYAQAASWAVEQGITGGVGGNSFAPDAPIAREDMALMLYRCAQQMGVAAKGGSLSGFGDGDTVSPWAREAMEWACANGILSGDDRGNLNPRANSTRAEVATMLTRFVELATLA
;
A
#
# COMPACT_ATOMS: atom_id res chain seq x y z
N MET A 1 -2.53 12.39 58.99
CA MET A 1 -1.26 12.06 58.32
C MET A 1 -1.25 10.64 57.74
N LEU A 2 -1.59 9.59 58.52
CA LEU A 2 -1.63 8.20 58.02
C LEU A 2 -2.57 7.96 56.82
N GLY A 3 -3.77 8.56 56.81
CA GLY A 3 -4.70 8.43 55.67
C GLY A 3 -4.21 9.10 54.38
N ALA A 4 -3.45 10.20 54.49
CA ALA A 4 -2.88 10.89 53.33
C ALA A 4 -1.68 10.13 52.73
N ALA A 5 -0.87 9.49 53.58
CA ALA A 5 0.22 8.62 53.14
C ALA A 5 -0.31 7.34 52.48
N SER A 6 -1.37 6.74 53.02
CA SER A 6 -2.03 5.57 52.41
C SER A 6 -2.63 5.90 51.03
N ALA A 7 -3.26 7.08 50.88
CA ALA A 7 -3.78 7.54 49.59
C ALA A 7 -2.71 7.79 48.52
N GLN A 8 -1.46 8.11 48.93
CA GLN A 8 -0.34 8.30 48.00
C GLN A 8 0.33 6.98 47.58
N ILE A 9 0.29 5.96 48.44
CA ILE A 9 0.96 4.67 48.19
C ILE A 9 0.06 3.71 47.40
N GLN A 10 -1.27 3.81 47.56
CA GLN A 10 -2.23 2.91 46.92
C GLN A 10 -2.06 2.80 45.39
N PRO A 11 -1.90 3.89 44.61
CA PRO A 11 -1.70 3.79 43.16
C PRO A 11 -0.37 3.12 42.78
N GLN A 12 0.66 3.22 43.64
CA GLN A 12 1.96 2.57 43.40
C GLN A 12 1.88 1.06 43.62
N VAL A 13 1.11 0.60 44.61
CA VAL A 13 0.85 -0.82 44.86
C VAL A 13 0.05 -1.44 43.71
N GLU A 14 -0.99 -0.75 43.24
CA GLU A 14 -1.78 -1.18 42.06
C GLU A 14 -0.90 -1.31 40.81
N LYS A 15 -0.02 -0.33 40.55
CA LYS A 15 0.95 -0.39 39.45
C LYS A 15 1.89 -1.60 39.55
N LEU A 16 2.42 -1.91 40.73
CA LEU A 16 3.32 -3.06 40.92
C LEU A 16 2.60 -4.40 40.70
N MET A 17 1.34 -4.51 41.14
CA MET A 17 0.52 -5.69 40.88
C MET A 17 0.27 -5.89 39.37
N THR A 18 -0.04 -4.82 38.64
CA THR A 18 -0.23 -4.86 37.18
C THR A 18 1.06 -5.26 36.45
N LEU A 19 2.22 -4.76 36.88
CA LEU A 19 3.52 -5.16 36.31
C LEU A 19 3.83 -6.64 36.57
N GLY A 20 3.50 -7.16 37.75
CA GLY A 20 3.65 -8.58 38.07
C GLY A 20 2.79 -9.48 37.18
N GLN A 21 1.55 -9.08 36.92
CA GLN A 21 0.65 -9.79 36.01
C GLN A 21 1.15 -9.79 34.55
N ALA A 22 1.68 -8.65 34.07
CA ALA A 22 2.25 -8.56 32.73
C ALA A 22 3.51 -9.44 32.57
N ALA A 23 4.36 -9.50 33.60
CA ALA A 23 5.53 -10.39 33.62
C ALA A 23 5.12 -11.87 33.61
N GLN A 24 4.14 -12.25 34.44
CA GLN A 24 3.64 -13.62 34.46
C GLN A 24 3.06 -14.04 33.09
N TRP A 25 2.28 -13.17 32.45
CA TRP A 25 1.75 -13.45 31.12
C TRP A 25 2.85 -13.69 30.07
N LEU A 26 3.95 -12.93 30.14
CA LEU A 26 5.11 -13.13 29.25
C LEU A 26 5.84 -14.44 29.52
N GLU A 27 5.93 -14.86 30.80
CA GLU A 27 6.49 -16.14 31.20
C GLU A 27 5.61 -17.33 30.79
N ASP A 28 4.29 -17.12 30.75
CA ASP A 28 3.30 -18.15 30.38
C ASP A 28 3.25 -18.41 28.86
N LEU A 29 3.83 -17.54 28.03
CA LEU A 29 3.99 -17.81 26.59
C LEU A 29 4.92 -19.02 26.40
N GLU A 30 4.54 -19.96 25.54
CA GLU A 30 5.40 -21.10 25.21
C GLU A 30 6.82 -20.63 24.80
N GLU A 31 7.84 -21.42 25.17
CA GLU A 31 9.26 -21.06 25.17
C GLU A 31 9.66 -20.01 24.11
N GLY A 32 9.72 -18.76 24.59
CA GLY A 32 10.27 -17.64 23.85
C GLY A 32 9.54 -17.29 22.56
N LEU A 33 8.24 -17.61 22.41
CA LEU A 33 7.45 -17.28 21.21
C LEU A 33 7.67 -15.82 20.75
N SER A 34 7.63 -14.87 21.67
CA SER A 34 7.84 -13.44 21.40
C SER A 34 9.31 -13.06 21.13
N GLN A 35 10.27 -13.86 21.60
CA GLN A 35 11.71 -13.56 21.53
C GLN A 35 12.47 -14.39 20.50
N ARG A 36 11.80 -15.37 19.87
CA ARG A 36 12.44 -16.31 18.96
C ARG A 36 13.03 -15.59 17.74
N PRO A 37 14.25 -15.89 17.29
CA PRO A 37 14.77 -15.35 16.03
C PRO A 37 13.85 -15.68 14.85
N MET A 38 13.71 -14.77 13.89
CA MET A 38 12.82 -14.98 12.73
C MET A 38 13.16 -16.25 11.93
N SER A 39 14.45 -16.61 11.82
CA SER A 39 14.89 -17.86 11.18
C SER A 39 14.41 -19.13 11.91
N GLN A 40 14.11 -19.03 13.20
CA GLN A 40 13.65 -20.14 14.05
C GLN A 40 12.13 -20.16 14.23
N VAL A 41 11.40 -19.19 13.66
CA VAL A 41 9.93 -19.21 13.65
C VAL A 41 9.45 -20.45 12.90
N ARG A 42 8.60 -21.26 13.53
CA ARG A 42 8.14 -22.52 12.96
C ARG A 42 6.71 -22.41 12.44
N ALA A 43 6.42 -23.11 11.35
CA ALA A 43 5.06 -23.19 10.80
C ALA A 43 4.10 -23.92 11.76
N GLU A 44 4.62 -24.82 12.58
CA GLU A 44 3.88 -25.59 13.57
C GLU A 44 3.30 -24.71 14.69
N ASP A 45 3.93 -23.59 15.01
CA ASP A 45 3.54 -22.72 16.13
C ASP A 45 2.49 -21.66 15.75
N LEU A 46 1.95 -21.69 14.53
CA LEU A 46 1.00 -20.68 14.05
C LEU A 46 -0.19 -20.49 15.01
N ASP A 47 -0.71 -21.61 15.51
CA ASP A 47 -1.88 -21.65 16.39
C ASP A 47 -1.51 -21.14 17.80
N ALA A 48 -0.27 -21.38 18.24
CA ALA A 48 0.28 -20.82 19.49
C ALA A 48 0.45 -19.30 19.39
N TYR A 49 0.95 -18.79 18.25
CA TYR A 49 0.99 -17.34 17.98
C TYR A 49 -0.41 -16.72 17.95
N GLN A 50 -1.37 -17.37 17.30
CA GLN A 50 -2.77 -16.90 17.26
C GLN A 50 -3.38 -16.86 18.67
N SER A 51 -3.13 -17.89 19.47
CA SER A 51 -3.59 -17.96 20.86
C SER A 51 -2.95 -16.86 21.71
N ALA A 52 -1.65 -16.62 21.57
CA ALA A 52 -0.94 -15.55 22.27
C ALA A 52 -1.49 -14.15 21.91
N LEU A 53 -1.76 -13.89 20.62
CA LEU A 53 -2.37 -12.63 20.18
C LEU A 53 -3.78 -12.46 20.75
N ALA A 54 -4.61 -13.51 20.74
CA ALA A 54 -5.95 -13.47 21.32
C ALA A 54 -5.91 -13.24 22.84
N SER A 55 -4.96 -13.87 23.55
CA SER A 55 -4.72 -13.61 24.97
C SER A 55 -4.28 -12.18 25.23
N TYR A 56 -3.40 -11.60 24.40
CA TYR A 56 -2.99 -10.20 24.48
C TYR A 56 -4.20 -9.26 24.31
N ASP A 57 -5.09 -9.55 23.36
CA ASP A 57 -6.28 -8.74 23.06
C ASP A 57 -7.33 -8.77 24.17
N GLY A 58 -7.35 -9.85 24.95
CA GLY A 58 -8.21 -10.01 26.11
C GLY A 58 -7.68 -9.36 27.40
N LEU A 59 -6.46 -8.81 27.40
CA LEU A 59 -5.90 -8.15 28.58
C LEU A 59 -6.60 -6.81 28.84
N ASP A 60 -6.73 -6.45 30.13
CA ASP A 60 -7.24 -5.14 30.52
C ASP A 60 -6.42 -4.00 29.90
N ARG A 61 -7.07 -2.87 29.61
CA ARG A 61 -6.44 -1.70 28.97
C ARG A 61 -5.29 -1.14 29.81
N THR A 62 -5.32 -1.34 31.13
CA THR A 62 -4.25 -0.94 32.05
C THR A 62 -3.04 -1.88 31.97
N LEU A 63 -3.27 -3.18 31.76
CA LEU A 63 -2.20 -4.18 31.56
C LEU A 63 -1.44 -3.93 30.26
N THR A 64 -2.17 -3.69 29.16
CA THR A 64 -1.58 -3.39 27.85
C THR A 64 -0.82 -2.06 27.82
N TYR A 65 -1.16 -1.10 28.68
CA TYR A 65 -0.41 0.16 28.85
C TYR A 65 1.02 -0.04 29.39
N TYR A 66 1.23 -1.06 30.22
CA TYR A 66 2.53 -1.35 30.84
C TYR A 66 3.37 -2.40 30.09
N MET A 67 2.77 -3.12 29.15
CA MET A 67 3.50 -3.96 28.21
C MET A 67 4.00 -3.11 27.04
N SER A 68 5.24 -3.30 26.60
CA SER A 68 5.73 -2.54 25.44
C SER A 68 4.88 -2.86 24.22
N ALA A 69 4.51 -1.83 23.43
CA ALA A 69 3.80 -2.00 22.17
C ALA A 69 4.52 -2.95 21.18
N SER A 70 5.83 -3.16 21.39
CA SER A 70 6.64 -4.09 20.62
C SER A 70 6.23 -5.55 20.80
N VAL A 71 5.74 -6.00 21.98
CA VAL A 71 5.44 -7.43 22.22
C VAL A 71 4.35 -7.95 21.29
N ARG A 72 3.26 -7.20 21.13
CA ARG A 72 2.18 -7.56 20.19
C ARG A 72 2.69 -7.53 18.75
N SER A 73 3.46 -6.51 18.40
CA SER A 73 4.07 -6.37 17.07
C SER A 73 4.98 -7.56 16.75
N ASP A 74 5.80 -7.96 17.71
CA ASP A 74 6.76 -9.07 17.62
C ASP A 74 6.06 -10.41 17.47
N LEU A 75 4.95 -10.63 18.19
CA LEU A 75 4.10 -11.81 18.03
C LEU A 75 3.39 -11.82 16.67
N SER A 76 2.89 -10.67 16.19
CA SER A 76 2.23 -10.55 14.88
C SER A 76 3.17 -10.91 13.75
N SER A 77 4.38 -10.33 13.72
CA SER A 77 5.36 -10.59 12.66
C SER A 77 5.81 -12.06 12.60
N ARG A 78 5.87 -12.73 13.76
CA ARG A 78 6.18 -14.18 13.82
C ARG A 78 4.99 -15.05 13.43
N HIS A 79 3.77 -14.65 13.80
CA HIS A 79 2.54 -15.27 13.33
C HIS A 79 2.46 -15.25 11.80
N GLU A 80 2.68 -14.08 11.19
CA GLU A 80 2.68 -13.87 9.73
C GLU A 80 3.73 -14.77 9.06
N LEU A 81 4.98 -14.74 9.53
CA LEU A 81 6.04 -15.59 8.98
C LEU A 81 5.74 -17.08 9.12
N ALA A 82 5.21 -17.53 10.27
CA ALA A 82 4.78 -18.91 10.45
C ALA A 82 3.67 -19.31 9.44
N GLY A 83 2.73 -18.40 9.17
CA GLY A 83 1.65 -18.59 8.21
C GLY A 83 2.19 -18.73 6.78
N HIS A 84 3.11 -17.86 6.40
CA HIS A 84 3.78 -17.92 5.10
C HIS A 84 4.57 -19.21 4.91
N LYS A 85 5.33 -19.65 5.93
CA LYS A 85 6.06 -20.93 5.90
C LYS A 85 5.10 -22.11 5.71
N ARG A 86 4.00 -22.14 6.47
CA ARG A 86 2.97 -23.19 6.38
C ARG A 86 2.38 -23.25 4.97
N SER A 87 1.93 -22.11 4.45
CA SER A 87 1.33 -22.01 3.11
C SER A 87 2.31 -22.40 2.01
N ALA A 88 3.53 -21.86 2.02
CA ALA A 88 4.53 -22.17 0.99
C ALA A 88 4.93 -23.65 0.97
N ALA A 89 5.10 -24.27 2.15
CA ALA A 89 5.38 -25.69 2.25
C ALA A 89 4.23 -26.55 1.71
N GLN A 90 2.97 -26.18 2.00
CA GLN A 90 1.79 -26.86 1.46
C GLN A 90 1.70 -26.72 -0.06
N THR A 91 1.91 -25.53 -0.60
CA THR A 91 1.89 -25.32 -2.05
C THR A 91 2.98 -26.11 -2.75
N LEU A 92 4.22 -26.08 -2.24
CA LEU A 92 5.32 -26.86 -2.81
C LEU A 92 5.02 -28.37 -2.80
N GLN A 93 4.43 -28.87 -1.71
CA GLN A 93 3.98 -30.26 -1.60
C GLN A 93 2.90 -30.61 -2.64
N GLN A 94 1.89 -29.75 -2.79
CA GLN A 94 0.82 -29.94 -3.78
C GLN A 94 1.36 -29.94 -5.20
N GLU A 95 2.25 -29.00 -5.55
CA GLU A 95 2.88 -28.94 -6.87
C GLU A 95 3.70 -30.21 -7.16
N TYR A 96 4.46 -30.69 -6.19
CA TYR A 96 5.15 -31.97 -6.29
C TYR A 96 4.19 -33.14 -6.55
N GLU A 97 3.04 -33.17 -5.87
CA GLU A 97 2.01 -34.20 -6.07
C GLU A 97 1.32 -34.15 -7.44
N THR A 98 1.40 -33.02 -8.16
CA THR A 98 0.92 -32.95 -9.55
C THR A 98 1.87 -33.59 -10.56
N LEU A 99 3.13 -33.85 -10.18
CA LEU A 99 4.09 -34.51 -11.06
C LEU A 99 3.71 -35.98 -11.24
N ASN A 100 3.62 -36.41 -12.50
CA ASN A 100 3.48 -37.83 -12.81
C ASN A 100 4.83 -38.53 -12.64
N LEU A 101 5.08 -39.07 -11.44
CA LEU A 101 6.35 -39.72 -11.10
C LEU A 101 6.72 -40.90 -12.02
N GLN A 102 5.76 -41.49 -12.73
CA GLN A 102 6.02 -42.57 -13.69
C GLN A 102 6.80 -42.11 -14.93
N ASP A 103 6.80 -40.80 -15.22
CA ASP A 103 7.54 -40.22 -16.34
C ASP A 103 9.06 -40.10 -16.04
N TYR A 104 9.47 -40.38 -14.80
CA TYR A 104 10.83 -40.23 -14.31
C TYR A 104 11.49 -41.58 -14.00
N SER A 105 12.79 -41.69 -14.23
CA SER A 105 13.58 -42.85 -13.81
C SER A 105 13.65 -42.93 -12.28
N ALA A 106 14.13 -44.04 -11.72
CA ALA A 106 14.40 -44.14 -10.28
C ALA A 106 15.37 -43.04 -9.78
N LYS A 107 16.33 -42.63 -10.62
CA LYS A 107 17.28 -41.55 -10.32
C LYS A 107 16.57 -40.18 -10.35
N GLY A 108 15.73 -39.94 -11.35
CA GLY A 108 14.91 -38.73 -11.45
C GLY A 108 13.94 -38.58 -10.28
N GLN A 109 13.23 -39.65 -9.91
CA GLN A 109 12.35 -39.67 -8.74
C GLN A 109 13.10 -39.33 -7.44
N ALA A 110 14.30 -39.89 -7.25
CA ALA A 110 15.13 -39.56 -6.09
C ALA A 110 15.59 -38.09 -6.09
N ALA A 111 15.90 -37.53 -7.27
CA ALA A 111 16.27 -36.13 -7.40
C ALA A 111 15.10 -35.18 -7.11
N LEU A 112 13.90 -35.49 -7.59
CA LEU A 112 12.68 -34.73 -7.29
C LEU A 112 12.37 -34.74 -5.78
N ALA A 113 12.43 -35.91 -5.14
CA ALA A 113 12.22 -36.04 -3.70
C ALA A 113 13.27 -35.24 -2.90
N SER A 114 14.53 -35.28 -3.33
CA SER A 114 15.60 -34.50 -2.69
C SER A 114 15.40 -32.98 -2.85
N ALA A 115 14.92 -32.53 -4.03
CA ALA A 115 14.59 -31.12 -4.25
C ALA A 115 13.42 -30.66 -3.37
N LEU A 116 12.41 -31.51 -3.18
CA LEU A 116 11.28 -31.24 -2.27
C LEU A 116 11.76 -31.11 -0.82
N GLU A 117 12.52 -32.09 -0.34
CA GLU A 117 13.02 -32.12 1.04
C GLU A 117 13.89 -30.89 1.33
N LYS A 118 14.80 -30.54 0.40
CA LYS A 118 15.63 -29.35 0.51
C LYS A 118 14.77 -28.09 0.53
N GLY A 119 13.81 -27.96 -0.39
CA GLY A 119 12.89 -26.82 -0.44
C GLY A 119 12.11 -26.63 0.85
N GLN A 120 11.59 -27.71 1.42
CA GLN A 120 10.91 -27.69 2.72
C GLN A 120 11.86 -27.30 3.88
N ALA A 121 13.13 -27.71 3.84
CA ALA A 121 14.13 -27.28 4.82
C ALA A 121 14.49 -25.78 4.69
N ASP A 122 14.64 -25.30 3.47
CA ASP A 122 14.94 -23.89 3.18
C ASP A 122 13.77 -22.98 3.60
N ILE A 123 12.52 -23.39 3.32
CA ILE A 123 11.31 -22.69 3.80
C ILE A 123 11.27 -22.66 5.33
N ARG A 124 11.57 -23.79 6.00
CA ARG A 124 11.56 -23.86 7.48
C ARG A 124 12.54 -22.89 8.12
N THR A 125 13.70 -22.66 7.51
CA THR A 125 14.76 -21.81 8.08
C THR A 125 14.73 -20.35 7.60
N ALA A 126 13.88 -20.03 6.61
CA ALA A 126 13.72 -18.69 6.09
C ALA A 126 13.35 -17.67 7.19
N ALA A 127 14.00 -16.51 7.17
CA ALA A 127 13.83 -15.47 8.21
C ALA A 127 12.90 -14.33 7.79
N SER A 128 12.37 -14.35 6.57
CA SER A 128 11.44 -13.35 6.04
C SER A 128 10.50 -13.95 5.02
N PHE A 129 9.45 -13.21 4.67
CA PHE A 129 8.52 -13.58 3.59
C PHE A 129 9.24 -13.79 2.25
N GLU A 130 10.15 -12.89 1.87
CA GLU A 130 10.91 -12.98 0.62
C GLU A 130 11.76 -14.25 0.59
N ALA A 131 12.41 -14.58 1.70
CA ALA A 131 13.20 -15.80 1.82
C ALA A 131 12.34 -17.06 1.72
N VAL A 132 11.12 -17.05 2.27
CA VAL A 132 10.15 -18.16 2.11
C VAL A 132 9.75 -18.32 0.63
N GLN A 133 9.40 -17.22 -0.04
CA GLN A 133 9.00 -17.26 -1.45
C GLN A 133 10.16 -17.67 -2.36
N GLN A 134 11.37 -17.21 -2.06
CA GLN A 134 12.58 -17.59 -2.80
C GLN A 134 12.89 -19.08 -2.63
N ALA A 135 12.87 -19.59 -1.39
CA ALA A 135 13.09 -21.00 -1.12
C ALA A 135 12.10 -21.91 -1.86
N ARG A 136 10.81 -21.56 -1.89
CA ARG A 136 9.81 -22.29 -2.67
C ARG A 136 10.10 -22.25 -4.18
N ARG A 137 10.38 -21.07 -4.74
CA ARG A 137 10.69 -20.92 -6.18
C ARG A 137 11.92 -21.72 -6.58
N ASP A 138 12.98 -21.65 -5.77
CA ASP A 138 14.22 -22.37 -6.04
C ASP A 138 14.01 -23.88 -5.98
N ALA A 139 13.19 -24.36 -5.03
CA ALA A 139 12.81 -25.76 -4.96
C ALA A 139 12.03 -26.21 -6.20
N TRP A 140 11.03 -25.44 -6.62
CA TRP A 140 10.23 -25.77 -7.82
C TRP A 140 11.08 -25.74 -9.09
N ASN A 141 11.92 -24.71 -9.25
CA ASN A 141 12.86 -24.62 -10.37
C ASN A 141 13.82 -25.81 -10.39
N ALA A 142 14.33 -26.23 -9.24
CA ALA A 142 15.19 -27.41 -9.15
C ALA A 142 14.46 -28.69 -9.60
N MET A 143 13.16 -28.84 -9.27
CA MET A 143 12.35 -29.96 -9.75
C MET A 143 12.14 -29.94 -11.26
N LEU A 144 11.87 -28.77 -11.84
CA LEU A 144 11.68 -28.61 -13.28
C LEU A 144 12.94 -28.92 -14.10
N GLN A 145 14.12 -28.82 -13.49
CA GLN A 145 15.39 -29.20 -14.13
C GLN A 145 15.67 -30.70 -14.09
N VAL A 146 14.88 -31.49 -13.35
CA VAL A 146 15.01 -32.96 -13.37
C VAL A 146 14.43 -33.50 -14.68
N PRO A 147 15.24 -34.16 -15.53
CA PRO A 147 14.74 -34.70 -16.80
C PRO A 147 13.83 -35.93 -16.57
N THR A 148 12.86 -36.10 -17.46
CA THR A 148 12.07 -37.33 -17.59
C THR A 148 12.94 -38.48 -18.11
N ALA A 149 12.50 -39.73 -17.94
CA ALA A 149 13.29 -40.93 -18.26
C ALA A 149 13.73 -40.98 -19.75
N ASP A 150 12.92 -40.45 -20.66
CA ASP A 150 13.20 -40.35 -22.10
C ASP A 150 14.25 -39.27 -22.45
N LYS A 151 14.50 -38.32 -21.54
CA LYS A 151 15.42 -37.19 -21.70
C LYS A 151 16.67 -37.29 -20.82
N GLU A 152 16.81 -38.36 -20.06
CA GLU A 152 18.03 -38.58 -19.28
C GLU A 152 19.24 -38.77 -20.21
N PRO A 153 20.38 -38.11 -19.92
CA PRO A 153 21.60 -38.35 -20.66
C PRO A 153 21.98 -39.82 -20.56
N VAL A 154 22.09 -40.49 -21.71
CA VAL A 154 22.60 -41.87 -21.77
C VAL A 154 24.06 -41.81 -21.35
N ASP A 155 24.42 -42.46 -20.24
CA ASP A 155 25.82 -42.58 -19.86
C ASP A 155 26.59 -43.18 -21.04
N PRO A 156 27.75 -42.60 -21.43
CA PRO A 156 28.58 -43.21 -22.46
C PRO A 156 28.92 -44.63 -22.00
N PRO A 157 28.80 -45.65 -22.87
CA PRO A 157 29.13 -47.01 -22.48
C PRO A 157 30.58 -47.03 -21.99
N ALA A 158 30.78 -47.63 -20.81
CA ALA A 158 32.10 -47.85 -20.26
C ALA A 158 33.00 -48.50 -21.33
N GLY A 159 34.04 -47.78 -21.74
CA GLY A 159 34.94 -48.18 -22.81
C GLY A 159 35.67 -49.48 -22.47
N GLY A 160 35.20 -50.58 -23.05
CA GLY A 160 35.95 -51.81 -23.27
C GLY A 160 36.40 -51.85 -24.73
N GLY A 161 37.71 -51.93 -24.95
CA GLY A 161 38.32 -51.72 -26.27
C GLY A 161 38.20 -52.87 -27.27
N GLY A 162 38.69 -52.57 -28.48
CA GLY A 162 39.22 -53.55 -29.43
C GLY A 162 38.36 -53.78 -30.68
N GLY A 163 39.00 -53.66 -31.86
CA GLY A 163 38.65 -54.51 -33.01
C GLY A 163 38.06 -53.81 -34.24
N THR A 164 38.97 -53.37 -35.11
CA THR A 164 38.94 -53.36 -36.58
C THR A 164 37.70 -53.88 -37.33
N GLY A 165 37.33 -53.15 -38.40
CA GLY A 165 37.12 -53.78 -39.72
C GLY A 165 35.83 -53.45 -40.47
N GLY A 166 35.98 -52.96 -41.71
CA GLY A 166 35.19 -53.45 -42.85
C GLY A 166 34.13 -52.50 -43.41
N GLY A 167 34.33 -52.04 -44.65
CA GLY A 167 33.43 -51.14 -45.37
C GLY A 167 32.16 -51.78 -45.94
N GLY A 168 31.36 -50.97 -46.65
CA GLY A 168 30.22 -51.45 -47.42
C GLY A 168 29.27 -50.32 -47.84
N ALA A 169 29.15 -50.09 -49.14
CA ALA A 169 28.35 -49.06 -49.78
C ALA A 169 26.94 -49.56 -50.20
N GLY A 170 26.05 -48.61 -50.54
CA GLY A 170 24.76 -48.81 -51.23
C GLY A 170 23.56 -48.59 -50.30
N GLY A 171 22.49 -47.88 -50.63
CA GLY A 171 21.97 -47.34 -51.90
C GLY A 171 20.46 -47.63 -51.96
N GLY A 172 19.63 -46.59 -52.21
CA GLY A 172 18.31 -46.74 -52.86
C GLY A 172 17.02 -46.69 -51.99
N GLY A 173 16.32 -45.55 -52.09
CA GLY A 173 14.88 -45.36 -52.41
C GLY A 173 13.75 -46.15 -51.70
N SER A 174 12.69 -45.45 -51.26
CA SER A 174 11.36 -45.46 -51.93
C SER A 174 10.21 -44.91 -51.05
N THR A 175 9.49 -43.92 -51.60
CA THR A 175 8.02 -43.68 -51.59
C THR A 175 7.19 -43.63 -50.30
N GLY A 176 6.58 -42.45 -50.07
CA GLY A 176 5.15 -42.22 -50.38
C GLY A 176 4.14 -42.20 -49.23
N GLY A 177 3.29 -41.17 -49.19
CA GLY A 177 1.96 -41.21 -48.56
C GLY A 177 1.59 -39.96 -47.77
N GLY A 178 0.84 -39.05 -48.37
CA GLY A 178 0.29 -37.86 -47.72
C GLY A 178 -0.96 -38.13 -46.86
N GLY A 179 -1.30 -37.18 -45.99
CA GLY A 179 -2.54 -37.20 -45.21
C GLY A 179 -2.75 -35.92 -44.41
N ALA A 180 -3.61 -35.05 -44.97
CA ALA A 180 -4.51 -34.08 -44.35
C ALA A 180 -4.01 -33.23 -43.16
N GLY A 181 -3.80 -31.94 -43.44
CA GLY A 181 -3.71 -30.90 -42.42
C GLY A 181 -5.04 -30.68 -41.70
N GLY A 182 -5.02 -30.92 -40.39
CA GLY A 182 -5.79 -30.15 -39.43
C GLY A 182 -4.81 -29.19 -38.77
N GLY A 183 -4.81 -27.92 -39.19
CA GLY A 183 -4.09 -26.90 -38.45
C GLY A 183 -4.80 -26.68 -37.13
N GLU A 184 -4.37 -27.39 -36.09
CA GLU A 184 -4.54 -26.89 -34.73
C GLU A 184 -3.82 -25.55 -34.68
N VAL A 185 -4.59 -24.48 -34.49
CA VAL A 185 -4.04 -23.20 -34.08
C VAL A 185 -3.25 -23.52 -32.81
N PRO A 186 -1.92 -23.32 -32.78
CA PRO A 186 -1.17 -23.55 -31.56
C PRO A 186 -1.82 -22.68 -30.47
N PRO A 187 -1.91 -23.18 -29.22
CA PRO A 187 -2.34 -22.33 -28.11
C PRO A 187 -1.48 -21.07 -28.17
N VAL A 188 -2.13 -19.90 -28.25
CA VAL A 188 -1.41 -18.64 -28.09
C VAL A 188 -0.77 -18.73 -26.72
N GLU A 189 0.56 -18.88 -26.67
CA GLU A 189 1.29 -18.86 -25.41
C GLU A 189 0.90 -17.57 -24.68
N PRO A 190 0.41 -17.65 -23.43
CA PRO A 190 0.20 -16.45 -22.63
C PRO A 190 1.52 -15.69 -22.64
N GLY A 191 1.49 -14.41 -23.00
CA GLY A 191 2.70 -13.59 -22.94
C GLY A 191 3.36 -13.72 -21.56
N GLU A 192 4.67 -13.57 -21.50
CA GLU A 192 5.37 -13.57 -20.21
C GLU A 192 5.12 -12.24 -19.48
N ASP A 193 5.11 -12.30 -18.15
CA ASP A 193 5.08 -11.10 -17.32
C ASP A 193 6.39 -10.31 -17.50
N VAL A 194 6.27 -9.00 -17.71
CA VAL A 194 7.43 -8.10 -17.80
C VAL A 194 7.81 -7.61 -16.41
N ILE A 195 9.05 -7.89 -16.00
CA ILE A 195 9.62 -7.43 -14.72
C ILE A 195 10.51 -6.21 -14.97
N THR A 196 10.23 -5.11 -14.28
CA THR A 196 11.04 -3.88 -14.31
C THR A 196 11.45 -3.51 -12.90
N ASN A 197 12.74 -3.23 -12.69
CA ASN A 197 13.23 -2.73 -11.41
C ASN A 197 13.33 -1.21 -11.44
N VAL A 198 12.74 -0.56 -10.44
CA VAL A 198 12.84 0.89 -10.21
C VAL A 198 13.62 1.12 -8.93
N THR A 199 14.51 2.10 -8.93
CA THR A 199 15.25 2.49 -7.72
C THR A 199 15.21 4.01 -7.59
N ASP A 200 14.88 4.50 -6.40
CA ASP A 200 15.12 5.88 -6.00
C ASP A 200 16.56 5.99 -5.52
N GLU A 201 17.42 6.58 -6.35
CA GLU A 201 18.85 6.74 -6.06
C GLU A 201 19.14 7.57 -4.80
N LYS A 202 18.19 8.42 -4.36
CA LYS A 202 18.39 9.28 -3.17
C LYS A 202 18.21 8.49 -1.88
N THR A 203 17.23 7.60 -1.83
CA THR A 203 16.86 6.86 -0.62
C THR A 203 17.32 5.41 -0.64
N GLY A 204 17.67 4.88 -1.81
CA GLY A 204 17.91 3.45 -2.03
C GLY A 204 16.64 2.61 -2.04
N ALA A 205 15.46 3.23 -1.95
CA ALA A 205 14.19 2.52 -2.07
C ALA A 205 14.06 1.92 -3.47
N SER A 206 13.52 0.71 -3.54
CA SER A 206 13.38 -0.02 -4.81
C SER A 206 11.97 -0.57 -4.97
N ALA A 207 11.56 -0.77 -6.22
CA ALA A 207 10.34 -1.47 -6.56
C ALA A 207 10.61 -2.53 -7.63
N VAL A 208 10.15 -3.75 -7.40
CA VAL A 208 10.04 -4.78 -8.43
C VAL A 208 8.64 -4.65 -9.03
N VAL A 209 8.56 -4.19 -10.26
CA VAL A 209 7.31 -3.92 -10.98
C VAL A 209 7.03 -5.08 -11.93
N THR A 210 5.85 -5.68 -11.81
CA THR A 210 5.36 -6.75 -12.69
C THR A 210 4.22 -6.20 -13.54
N THR A 211 4.37 -6.29 -14.86
CA THR A 211 3.32 -5.98 -15.83
C THR A 211 2.90 -7.25 -16.54
N THR A 212 1.64 -7.63 -16.40
CA THR A 212 1.10 -8.81 -17.10
C THR A 212 0.84 -8.51 -18.58
N PRO A 213 0.72 -9.52 -19.46
CA PRO A 213 0.35 -9.31 -20.86
C PRO A 213 -1.00 -8.59 -21.03
N ALA A 214 -1.90 -8.74 -20.06
CA ALA A 214 -3.19 -8.04 -20.02
C ALA A 214 -3.06 -6.56 -19.63
N GLY A 215 -1.84 -6.09 -19.32
CA GLY A 215 -1.55 -4.71 -18.93
C GLY A 215 -1.80 -4.41 -17.45
N ALA A 216 -2.03 -5.42 -16.61
CA ALA A 216 -2.16 -5.21 -15.17
C ALA A 216 -0.79 -4.97 -14.56
N VAL A 217 -0.65 -3.90 -13.76
CA VAL A 217 0.62 -3.51 -13.15
C VAL A 217 0.53 -3.64 -11.63
N SER A 218 1.51 -4.34 -11.04
CA SER A 218 1.71 -4.42 -9.60
C SER A 218 3.18 -4.18 -9.26
N ALA A 219 3.46 -3.72 -8.04
CA ALA A 219 4.81 -3.51 -7.58
C ALA A 219 4.99 -3.91 -6.12
N VAL A 220 6.12 -4.56 -5.82
CA VAL A 220 6.60 -4.77 -4.44
C VAL A 220 7.65 -3.70 -4.17
N VAL A 221 7.33 -2.76 -3.29
CA VAL A 221 8.19 -1.64 -2.91
C VAL A 221 8.90 -1.98 -1.61
N THR A 222 10.22 -1.79 -1.59
CA THR A 222 11.09 -1.99 -0.43
C THR A 222 11.75 -0.68 -0.04
N LEU A 223 11.54 -0.25 1.20
CA LEU A 223 12.26 0.87 1.81
C LEU A 223 13.42 0.32 2.67
N PRO A 224 14.67 0.77 2.46
CA PRO A 224 15.80 0.42 3.29
C PRO A 224 15.61 0.85 4.75
N GLN A 225 16.31 0.18 5.67
CA GLN A 225 16.28 0.52 7.09
C GLN A 225 16.67 1.99 7.31
N GLY A 226 15.86 2.70 8.10
CA GLY A 226 16.08 4.12 8.42
C GLY A 226 15.48 5.11 7.41
N VAL A 227 15.00 4.64 6.26
CA VAL A 227 14.25 5.46 5.31
C VAL A 227 12.82 5.64 5.83
N LYS A 228 12.50 6.85 6.30
CA LYS A 228 11.16 7.19 6.80
C LYS A 228 10.12 7.31 5.69
N GLN A 229 10.56 7.62 4.49
CA GLN A 229 9.70 7.82 3.34
C GLN A 229 10.49 7.77 2.04
N ALA A 230 9.88 7.27 0.98
CA ALA A 230 10.44 7.29 -0.37
C ALA A 230 9.36 7.62 -1.41
N SER A 231 9.80 8.20 -2.51
CA SER A 231 8.97 8.47 -3.69
C SER A 231 9.48 7.66 -4.86
N LEU A 232 8.62 6.87 -5.50
CA LEU A 232 8.97 6.06 -6.67
C LEU A 232 7.96 6.30 -7.79
N THR A 233 8.45 6.35 -9.03
CA THR A 233 7.59 6.39 -10.22
C THR A 233 7.48 4.99 -10.80
N ILE A 234 6.28 4.42 -10.73
CA ILE A 234 5.97 3.09 -11.25
C ILE A 234 5.60 3.21 -12.73
N PRO A 235 6.40 2.62 -13.65
CA PRO A 235 6.11 2.67 -15.07
C PRO A 235 4.76 2.02 -15.37
N CYS A 236 3.93 2.73 -16.13
CA CYS A 236 2.66 2.22 -16.62
C CYS A 236 2.22 3.05 -17.84
N THR A 237 1.22 2.55 -18.57
CA THR A 237 0.46 3.37 -19.52
C THR A 237 -0.82 3.83 -18.82
N PRO A 238 -0.84 5.01 -18.20
CA PRO A 238 -1.93 5.38 -17.32
C PRO A 238 -3.16 5.90 -18.06
N LYS A 239 -4.31 5.72 -17.42
CA LYS A 239 -5.54 6.44 -17.73
C LYS A 239 -5.74 7.55 -16.70
N PRO A 240 -6.59 8.57 -16.98
CA PRO A 240 -6.83 9.67 -16.03
C PRO A 240 -7.30 9.22 -14.64
N GLY A 241 -8.04 8.12 -14.54
CA GLY A 241 -8.50 7.54 -13.27
C GLY A 241 -7.57 6.51 -12.63
N THR A 242 -6.36 6.31 -13.17
CA THR A 242 -5.39 5.37 -12.60
C THR A 242 -4.90 5.86 -11.23
N VAL A 243 -4.98 5.00 -10.23
CA VAL A 243 -4.49 5.23 -8.86
C VAL A 243 -3.65 4.05 -8.38
N ALA A 244 -2.77 4.31 -7.41
CA ALA A 244 -2.09 3.24 -6.69
C ALA A 244 -2.96 2.76 -5.53
N VAL A 245 -3.04 1.45 -5.37
CA VAL A 245 -3.78 0.78 -4.31
C VAL A 245 -2.79 -0.02 -3.49
N LEU A 246 -2.62 0.34 -2.23
CA LEU A 246 -1.91 -0.47 -1.25
C LEU A 246 -2.70 -1.76 -1.02
N VAL A 247 -2.02 -2.90 -1.13
CA VAL A 247 -2.56 -4.22 -0.82
C VAL A 247 -1.87 -4.70 0.46
N LYS A 248 -2.64 -4.74 1.54
CA LYS A 248 -2.19 -5.29 2.82
C LYS A 248 -2.19 -6.82 2.78
N GLU A 249 -1.50 -7.43 3.73
CA GLU A 249 -1.37 -8.89 3.84
C GLU A 249 -2.70 -9.60 4.11
N ASP A 250 -3.62 -8.94 4.81
CA ASP A 250 -5.00 -9.40 5.04
C ASP A 250 -5.90 -9.30 3.79
N GLY A 251 -5.33 -8.88 2.65
CA GLY A 251 -6.05 -8.63 1.41
C GLY A 251 -6.82 -7.31 1.38
N THR A 252 -6.78 -6.52 2.46
CA THR A 252 -7.41 -5.20 2.50
C THR A 252 -6.72 -4.27 1.51
N ARG A 253 -7.54 -3.62 0.68
CA ARG A 253 -7.08 -2.70 -0.36
C ARG A 253 -7.37 -1.27 0.05
N ARG A 254 -6.37 -0.38 -0.07
CA ARG A 254 -6.51 1.05 0.24
C ARG A 254 -5.92 1.90 -0.87
N VAL A 255 -6.72 2.79 -1.44
CA VAL A 255 -6.22 3.78 -2.41
C VAL A 255 -5.19 4.69 -1.73
N LEU A 256 -4.08 4.95 -2.41
CA LEU A 256 -3.08 5.94 -2.03
C LEU A 256 -3.46 7.27 -2.68
N PRO A 257 -4.09 8.20 -1.93
CA PRO A 257 -4.69 9.41 -2.51
C PRO A 257 -3.64 10.38 -3.05
N LYS A 258 -2.38 10.28 -2.59
CA LYS A 258 -1.23 11.05 -3.07
C LYS A 258 -0.47 10.36 -4.21
N SER A 259 -1.09 9.40 -4.90
CA SER A 259 -0.51 8.89 -6.15
C SER A 259 -0.75 9.91 -7.28
N ILE A 260 0.30 10.31 -8.00
CA ILE A 260 0.24 11.36 -9.02
C ILE A 260 0.73 10.82 -10.35
N LEU A 261 0.00 11.18 -11.41
CA LEU A 261 0.36 10.79 -12.76
C LEU A 261 1.42 11.70 -13.33
N THR A 262 2.45 11.10 -13.92
CA THR A 262 3.53 11.79 -14.61
C THR A 262 3.68 11.23 -16.03
N LYS A 263 4.51 11.87 -16.83
CA LYS A 263 4.86 11.38 -18.18
C LYS A 263 5.55 10.00 -18.17
N ASP A 264 6.20 9.64 -17.05
CA ASP A 264 7.03 8.45 -16.93
C ASP A 264 6.31 7.31 -16.18
N GLY A 265 5.09 7.54 -15.69
CA GLY A 265 4.30 6.58 -14.94
C GLY A 265 3.54 7.20 -13.77
N LEU A 266 3.19 6.38 -12.78
CA LEU A 266 2.47 6.81 -11.58
C LEU A 266 3.45 6.95 -10.41
N THR A 267 3.65 8.17 -9.93
CA THR A 267 4.46 8.45 -8.74
C THR A 267 3.66 8.13 -7.48
N VAL A 268 4.27 7.37 -6.57
CA VAL A 268 3.75 7.03 -5.25
C VAL A 268 4.72 7.47 -4.18
N ARG A 269 4.19 7.89 -3.02
CA ARG A 269 4.96 8.22 -1.83
C ARG A 269 4.55 7.27 -0.71
N LEU A 270 5.52 6.54 -0.17
CA LEU A 270 5.31 5.48 0.83
C LEU A 270 6.22 5.71 2.03
N ASP A 271 5.73 5.40 3.22
CA ASP A 271 6.43 5.49 4.50
C ASP A 271 6.92 4.12 5.03
N SER A 272 6.57 3.06 4.31
CA SER A 272 6.86 1.67 4.65
C SER A 272 6.94 0.82 3.38
N SER A 273 7.65 -0.31 3.46
CA SER A 273 7.63 -1.33 2.40
C SER A 273 6.20 -1.85 2.22
N ALA A 274 5.81 -2.08 0.96
CA ALA A 274 4.42 -2.30 0.61
C ALA A 274 4.27 -3.02 -0.73
N ARG A 275 3.20 -3.82 -0.87
CA ARG A 275 2.69 -4.22 -2.17
C ARG A 275 1.67 -3.21 -2.66
N ILE A 276 1.80 -2.77 -3.90
CA ILE A 276 0.84 -1.87 -4.55
C ILE A 276 0.37 -2.45 -5.88
N GLU A 277 -0.86 -2.07 -6.26
CA GLU A 277 -1.46 -2.34 -7.57
C GLU A 277 -1.87 -1.02 -8.21
N LEU A 278 -1.73 -0.92 -9.53
CA LEU A 278 -2.20 0.23 -10.29
C LEU A 278 -3.57 -0.13 -10.85
N VAL A 279 -4.59 0.61 -10.43
CA VAL A 279 -5.99 0.32 -10.75
C VAL A 279 -6.60 1.51 -11.47
N ASP A 280 -7.28 1.25 -12.58
CA ASP A 280 -8.19 2.23 -13.19
C ASP A 280 -9.44 2.36 -12.31
N ASN A 281 -9.48 3.38 -11.46
CA ASN A 281 -10.60 3.65 -10.56
C ASN A 281 -11.47 4.81 -11.09
N THR A 282 -11.58 4.94 -12.41
CA THR A 282 -12.38 5.99 -13.04
C THR A 282 -13.83 5.94 -12.57
N GLN A 283 -14.35 7.08 -12.11
CA GLN A 283 -15.75 7.28 -11.79
C GLN A 283 -16.38 8.21 -12.82
N THR A 284 -17.64 7.97 -13.19
CA THR A 284 -18.36 8.80 -14.16
C THR A 284 -19.67 9.29 -13.56
N TYR A 285 -20.07 10.50 -13.95
CA TYR A 285 -21.27 11.16 -13.44
C TYR A 285 -22.04 11.80 -14.60
N SER A 286 -23.37 11.70 -14.55
CA SER A 286 -24.25 12.19 -15.61
C SER A 286 -24.24 13.72 -15.78
N ASP A 287 -23.85 14.44 -14.73
CA ASP A 287 -23.76 15.90 -14.66
C ASP A 287 -22.31 16.42 -14.79
N VAL A 288 -21.39 15.58 -15.27
CA VAL A 288 -19.99 15.94 -15.56
C VAL A 288 -19.66 15.48 -16.99
N LYS A 289 -19.61 16.43 -17.92
CA LYS A 289 -19.33 16.17 -19.33
C LYS A 289 -17.83 16.31 -19.59
N ALA A 290 -17.31 15.56 -20.56
CA ALA A 290 -15.88 15.56 -20.90
C ALA A 290 -15.30 16.95 -21.25
N GLY A 291 -16.14 17.89 -21.70
CA GLY A 291 -15.74 19.27 -22.02
C GLY A 291 -15.87 20.27 -20.87
N ASP A 292 -16.38 19.85 -19.71
CA ASP A 292 -16.48 20.75 -18.56
C ASP A 292 -15.09 21.04 -18.01
N TRP A 293 -14.83 22.30 -17.65
CA TRP A 293 -13.51 22.75 -17.17
C TRP A 293 -13.03 22.00 -15.92
N PHE A 294 -13.96 21.42 -15.15
CA PHE A 294 -13.70 20.64 -13.94
C PHE A 294 -13.69 19.12 -14.16
N ALA A 295 -13.96 18.61 -15.37
CA ALA A 295 -14.19 17.19 -15.60
C ALA A 295 -12.99 16.32 -15.19
N SER A 296 -11.78 16.74 -15.56
CA SER A 296 -10.55 16.06 -15.15
C SER A 296 -10.32 16.08 -13.64
N GLN A 297 -10.65 17.20 -12.98
CA GLN A 297 -10.45 17.41 -11.55
C GLN A 297 -11.45 16.58 -10.75
N VAL A 298 -12.71 16.49 -11.20
CA VAL A 298 -13.70 15.56 -10.65
C VAL A 298 -13.19 14.13 -10.76
N GLY A 299 -12.80 13.69 -11.97
CA GLY A 299 -12.24 12.36 -12.18
C GLY A 299 -11.05 12.05 -11.27
N PHE A 300 -10.16 13.03 -11.08
CA PHE A 300 -9.00 12.92 -10.20
C PHE A 300 -9.39 12.69 -8.74
N VAL A 301 -10.28 13.51 -8.17
CA VAL A 301 -10.63 13.42 -6.74
C VAL A 301 -11.51 12.21 -6.43
N THR A 302 -12.34 11.77 -7.38
CA THR A 302 -13.22 10.62 -7.18
C THR A 302 -12.50 9.30 -7.39
N SER A 303 -11.56 9.20 -8.35
CA SER A 303 -10.72 8.00 -8.48
C SER A 303 -9.81 7.79 -7.26
N ARG A 304 -9.48 8.87 -6.55
CA ARG A 304 -8.74 8.83 -5.27
C ARG A 304 -9.62 8.62 -4.04
N THR A 305 -10.93 8.44 -4.21
CA THR A 305 -11.92 8.28 -3.12
C THR A 305 -11.96 9.44 -2.12
N LEU A 306 -11.39 10.59 -2.50
CA LEU A 306 -11.44 11.83 -1.71
C LEU A 306 -12.85 12.38 -1.72
N PHE A 307 -13.47 12.40 -2.90
CA PHE A 307 -14.86 12.78 -3.11
C PHE A 307 -15.72 11.58 -3.42
N SER A 308 -16.98 11.65 -3.01
CA SER A 308 -18.06 10.76 -3.45
C SER A 308 -19.10 11.56 -4.21
N GLY A 309 -19.89 10.89 -5.06
CA GLY A 309 -21.10 11.46 -5.64
C GLY A 309 -22.11 11.83 -4.54
N VAL A 310 -23.06 12.70 -4.88
CA VAL A 310 -24.15 13.05 -3.95
C VAL A 310 -25.30 12.04 -4.00
N ASP A 311 -25.36 11.25 -5.06
CA ASP A 311 -26.28 10.12 -5.26
C ASP A 311 -25.68 9.11 -6.26
N SER A 312 -26.48 8.14 -6.73
CA SER A 312 -26.06 7.03 -7.58
C SER A 312 -25.59 7.43 -8.99
N GLY A 313 -25.70 8.69 -9.40
CA GLY A 313 -25.29 9.10 -10.75
C GLY A 313 -24.85 10.54 -10.92
N ARG A 314 -24.82 11.35 -9.84
CA ARG A 314 -24.47 12.77 -9.89
C ARG A 314 -23.32 13.14 -8.97
N PHE A 315 -22.47 14.02 -9.46
CA PHE A 315 -21.42 14.68 -8.67
C PHE A 315 -21.92 15.98 -8.03
N ALA A 316 -22.87 16.66 -8.64
CA ALA A 316 -23.39 17.98 -8.30
C ALA A 316 -22.30 19.07 -8.21
N PRO A 317 -21.59 19.37 -9.32
CA PRO A 317 -20.40 20.21 -9.32
C PRO A 317 -20.62 21.64 -8.79
N HIS A 318 -21.83 22.17 -8.93
CA HIS A 318 -22.18 23.55 -8.56
C HIS A 318 -22.72 23.71 -7.14
N LEU A 319 -22.87 22.63 -6.36
CA LEU A 319 -23.28 22.76 -4.96
C LEU A 319 -22.10 23.26 -4.12
N PRO A 320 -22.36 24.11 -3.09
CA PRO A 320 -21.33 24.53 -2.16
C PRO A 320 -20.81 23.34 -1.35
N MET A 321 -19.52 23.37 -1.01
CA MET A 321 -18.96 22.47 0.02
C MET A 321 -18.97 23.13 1.38
N THR A 322 -19.19 22.33 2.42
CA THR A 322 -19.14 22.80 3.80
C THR A 322 -17.75 22.61 4.40
N ARG A 323 -17.49 23.31 5.52
CA ARG A 323 -16.25 23.16 6.29
C ARG A 323 -16.00 21.72 6.75
N ALA A 324 -17.05 21.02 7.19
CA ALA A 324 -16.96 19.61 7.57
C ALA A 324 -16.51 18.72 6.40
N MET A 325 -17.05 18.94 5.20
CA MET A 325 -16.64 18.17 4.02
C MET A 325 -15.17 18.40 3.68
N VAL A 326 -14.70 19.64 3.74
CA VAL A 326 -13.29 19.96 3.44
C VAL A 326 -12.34 19.29 4.42
N VAL A 327 -12.57 19.37 5.73
CA VAL A 327 -11.67 18.72 6.70
C VAL A 327 -11.67 17.20 6.58
N THR A 328 -12.81 16.58 6.26
CA THR A 328 -12.86 15.14 6.01
C THR A 328 -12.09 14.75 4.75
N VAL A 329 -12.15 15.57 3.70
CA VAL A 329 -11.35 15.35 2.48
C VAL A 329 -9.85 15.43 2.77
N LEU A 330 -9.40 16.43 3.53
CA LEU A 330 -7.99 16.55 3.94
C LEU A 330 -7.56 15.40 4.86
N HIS A 331 -8.43 14.98 5.77
CA HIS A 331 -8.18 13.84 6.64
C HIS A 331 -8.02 12.53 5.84
N LYS A 332 -8.88 12.31 4.84
CA LYS A 332 -8.74 11.19 3.89
C LYS A 332 -7.45 11.26 3.08
N LEU A 333 -7.06 12.46 2.63
CA LEU A 333 -5.82 12.68 1.89
C LEU A 333 -4.59 12.27 2.71
N GLU A 334 -4.60 12.52 4.02
CA GLU A 334 -3.55 12.11 4.95
C GLU A 334 -3.68 10.65 5.44
N GLY A 335 -4.65 9.89 4.91
CA GLY A 335 -4.82 8.47 5.24
C GLY A 335 -5.66 8.19 6.48
N ASN A 336 -6.51 9.12 6.89
CA ASN A 336 -7.37 9.05 8.09
C ASN A 336 -6.61 8.77 9.40
N PRO A 337 -5.54 9.52 9.73
CA PRO A 337 -4.81 9.35 10.98
C PRO A 337 -5.73 9.50 12.20
N ALA A 338 -5.46 8.75 13.27
CA ALA A 338 -6.13 8.95 14.54
C ALA A 338 -5.75 10.32 15.11
N ALA A 339 -6.71 10.99 15.76
CA ALA A 339 -6.41 12.18 16.56
C ALA A 339 -5.95 11.74 17.96
N GLY A 340 -4.90 12.35 18.49
CA GLY A 340 -4.41 12.11 19.85
C GLY A 340 -5.30 12.73 20.93
N GLN A 341 -6.10 13.74 20.57
CA GLN A 341 -7.04 14.42 21.47
C GLN A 341 -8.32 14.82 20.73
N SER A 342 -9.44 14.87 21.44
CA SER A 342 -10.70 15.38 20.92
C SER A 342 -10.67 16.91 20.79
N HIS A 343 -11.38 17.47 19.81
CA HIS A 343 -11.62 18.91 19.74
C HIS A 343 -12.46 19.44 20.92
N THR A 344 -12.49 20.76 21.10
CA THR A 344 -13.32 21.45 22.11
C THR A 344 -14.56 22.14 21.54
N PHE A 345 -14.85 21.96 20.25
CA PHE A 345 -15.99 22.59 19.60
C PHE A 345 -17.34 22.08 20.12
N GLN A 346 -18.27 23.00 20.43
CA GLN A 346 -19.60 22.67 20.98
C GLN A 346 -20.58 22.21 19.90
N ASP A 347 -20.35 22.62 18.66
CA ASP A 347 -21.18 22.33 17.49
C ASP A 347 -20.67 21.12 16.69
N VAL A 348 -19.78 20.32 17.27
CA VAL A 348 -19.31 19.05 16.69
C VAL A 348 -19.63 17.91 17.66
N PRO A 349 -20.74 17.20 17.44
CA PRO A 349 -21.07 15.99 18.20
C PRO A 349 -19.97 14.93 18.05
N SER A 350 -19.67 14.17 19.10
CA SER A 350 -18.60 13.16 19.09
C SER A 350 -18.84 12.00 18.12
N ASP A 351 -20.10 11.75 17.76
CA ASP A 351 -20.54 10.72 16.82
C ASP A 351 -20.76 11.27 15.39
N ALA A 352 -20.52 12.57 15.16
CA ALA A 352 -20.62 13.14 13.82
C ALA A 352 -19.59 12.50 12.88
N TRP A 353 -19.98 12.26 11.63
CA TRP A 353 -19.12 11.63 10.61
C TRP A 353 -17.82 12.39 10.32
N TYR A 354 -17.74 13.66 10.71
CA TYR A 354 -16.56 14.52 10.60
C TYR A 354 -15.83 14.77 11.93
N ALA A 355 -16.29 14.23 13.06
CA ALA A 355 -15.74 14.54 14.39
C ALA A 355 -14.24 14.17 14.51
N GLN A 356 -13.86 13.01 13.99
CA GLN A 356 -12.46 12.57 13.97
C GLN A 356 -11.60 13.47 13.06
N ALA A 357 -12.11 13.81 11.88
CA ALA A 357 -11.43 14.71 10.95
C ALA A 357 -11.25 16.12 11.54
N ALA A 358 -12.27 16.63 12.24
CA ALA A 358 -12.19 17.92 12.93
C ALA A 358 -11.18 17.89 14.08
N SER A 359 -11.16 16.83 14.88
CA SER A 359 -10.18 16.65 15.97
C SER A 359 -8.75 16.61 15.42
N TRP A 360 -8.52 15.81 14.39
CA TRP A 360 -7.23 15.74 13.71
C TRP A 360 -6.83 17.09 13.11
N ALA A 361 -7.74 17.77 12.42
CA ALA A 361 -7.45 19.06 11.79
C ALA A 361 -7.09 20.16 12.82
N VAL A 362 -7.66 20.10 14.02
CA VAL A 362 -7.28 20.99 15.13
C VAL A 362 -5.91 20.63 15.67
N GLU A 363 -5.65 19.35 15.92
CA GLU A 363 -4.36 18.86 16.44
C GLU A 363 -3.20 19.21 15.50
N GLN A 364 -3.42 19.10 14.19
CA GLN A 364 -2.45 19.48 13.15
C GLN A 364 -2.41 20.99 12.87
N GLY A 365 -3.20 21.80 13.57
CA GLY A 365 -3.26 23.25 13.37
C GLY A 365 -3.80 23.68 11.99
N ILE A 366 -4.50 22.80 11.28
CA ILE A 366 -5.13 23.08 9.97
C ILE A 366 -6.30 24.04 10.16
N THR A 367 -7.04 23.91 11.27
CA THR A 367 -8.15 24.81 11.62
C THR A 367 -8.19 25.12 13.11
N GLY A 368 -8.58 26.35 13.44
CA GLY A 368 -8.88 26.78 14.81
C GLY A 368 -10.39 26.98 15.06
N GLY A 369 -11.23 26.56 14.11
CA GLY A 369 -12.66 26.89 14.11
C GLY A 369 -12.93 28.32 13.64
N VAL A 370 -14.09 28.85 14.01
CA VAL A 370 -14.56 30.22 13.67
C VAL A 370 -14.62 31.15 14.89
N GLY A 371 -14.06 30.71 16.03
CA GLY A 371 -14.13 31.41 17.31
C GLY A 371 -15.26 30.91 18.22
N GLY A 372 -15.25 31.32 19.49
CA GLY A 372 -16.30 30.99 20.45
C GLY A 372 -16.50 29.49 20.71
N ASN A 373 -15.45 28.68 20.56
CA ASN A 373 -15.52 27.20 20.58
C ASN A 373 -16.51 26.62 19.55
N SER A 374 -16.61 27.22 18.37
CA SER A 374 -17.42 26.73 17.24
C SER A 374 -16.55 26.39 16.03
N PHE A 375 -16.90 25.32 15.33
CA PHE A 375 -16.29 24.89 14.07
C PHE A 375 -17.07 25.36 12.84
N ALA A 376 -18.39 25.53 12.98
CA ALA A 376 -19.37 25.79 11.93
C ALA A 376 -19.38 24.72 10.82
N PRO A 377 -19.68 23.44 11.13
CA PRO A 377 -19.51 22.31 10.20
C PRO A 377 -20.33 22.43 8.91
N ASP A 378 -21.54 22.99 8.99
CA ASP A 378 -22.47 23.11 7.86
C ASP A 378 -22.32 24.43 7.09
N ALA A 379 -21.46 25.34 7.57
CA ALA A 379 -21.21 26.59 6.85
C ALA A 379 -20.48 26.29 5.53
N PRO A 380 -20.93 26.87 4.40
CA PRO A 380 -20.18 26.85 3.16
C PRO A 380 -18.77 27.40 3.34
N ILE A 381 -17.79 26.80 2.66
CA ILE A 381 -16.39 27.22 2.75
C ILE A 381 -16.11 28.39 1.80
N ALA A 382 -15.61 29.51 2.34
CA ALA A 382 -15.12 30.62 1.52
C ALA A 382 -13.79 30.26 0.85
N ARG A 383 -13.47 30.88 -0.30
CA ARG A 383 -12.20 30.64 -1.01
C ARG A 383 -10.97 30.94 -0.15
N GLU A 384 -10.99 32.02 0.63
CA GLU A 384 -9.88 32.39 1.50
C GLU A 384 -9.71 31.43 2.69
N ASP A 385 -10.79 30.86 3.21
CA ASP A 385 -10.74 29.78 4.21
C ASP A 385 -10.16 28.49 3.63
N MET A 386 -10.57 28.11 2.41
CA MET A 386 -10.05 26.94 1.71
C MET A 386 -8.55 27.06 1.47
N ALA A 387 -8.09 28.23 0.98
CA ALA A 387 -6.67 28.51 0.79
C ALA A 387 -5.90 28.42 2.12
N LEU A 388 -6.45 28.95 3.21
CA LEU A 388 -5.84 28.85 4.54
C LEU A 388 -5.69 27.41 5.02
N MET A 389 -6.73 26.58 4.88
CA MET A 389 -6.68 25.17 5.27
C MET A 389 -5.64 24.39 4.45
N LEU A 390 -5.58 24.62 3.13
CA LEU A 390 -4.57 24.00 2.28
C LEU A 390 -3.16 24.46 2.62
N TYR A 391 -2.97 25.76 2.88
CA TYR A 391 -1.67 26.32 3.27
C TYR A 391 -1.15 25.68 4.55
N ARG A 392 -1.98 25.59 5.58
CA ARG A 392 -1.61 24.97 6.86
C ARG A 392 -1.35 23.48 6.71
N CYS A 393 -2.15 22.78 5.90
CA CYS A 393 -1.89 21.38 5.56
C CYS A 393 -0.53 21.22 4.86
N ALA A 394 -0.19 22.09 3.91
CA ALA A 394 1.10 22.11 3.24
C ALA A 394 2.28 22.30 4.21
N GLN A 395 2.12 23.16 5.22
CA GLN A 395 3.12 23.38 6.27
C GLN A 395 3.39 22.08 7.05
N GLN A 396 2.34 21.34 7.43
CA GLN A 396 2.49 20.05 8.11
C GLN A 396 3.18 19.00 7.23
N MET A 397 3.01 19.09 5.91
CA MET A 397 3.69 18.23 4.95
C MET A 397 5.14 18.65 4.64
N GLY A 398 5.60 19.80 5.16
CA GLY A 398 6.93 20.35 4.88
C GLY A 398 7.08 20.98 3.48
N VAL A 399 5.97 21.37 2.84
CA VAL A 399 5.93 21.84 1.44
C VAL A 399 5.93 23.39 1.32
N ALA A 400 5.79 24.14 2.41
CA ALA A 400 5.80 25.61 2.36
C ALA A 400 7.24 26.17 2.38
N ALA A 401 7.69 27.13 1.55
CA ALA A 401 6.96 28.24 0.93
C ALA A 401 7.59 28.78 -0.38
N LYS A 402 6.80 29.57 -1.12
CA LYS A 402 7.23 30.85 -1.72
C LYS A 402 6.05 31.82 -1.71
N GLY A 403 6.24 33.01 -1.11
CA GLY A 403 5.23 34.06 -1.04
C GLY A 403 4.99 34.70 -2.41
N GLY A 404 3.73 35.04 -2.67
CA GLY A 404 3.28 35.70 -3.89
C GLY A 404 2.89 37.15 -3.65
N SER A 405 2.37 37.80 -4.70
CA SER A 405 1.71 39.09 -4.59
C SER A 405 0.28 38.97 -5.08
N LEU A 406 -0.66 39.62 -4.37
CA LEU A 406 -2.05 39.71 -4.80
C LEU A 406 -2.35 40.94 -5.66
N SER A 407 -1.36 41.80 -5.91
CA SER A 407 -1.54 43.07 -6.63
C SER A 407 -2.01 42.90 -8.08
N GLY A 408 -1.86 41.71 -8.67
CA GLY A 408 -2.37 41.37 -9.99
C GLY A 408 -3.87 41.08 -10.03
N PHE A 409 -4.53 40.97 -8.88
CA PHE A 409 -5.97 40.67 -8.78
C PHE A 409 -6.77 41.92 -8.40
N GLY A 410 -7.88 42.15 -9.10
CA GLY A 410 -8.69 43.35 -8.93
C GLY A 410 -9.27 43.53 -7.52
N ASP A 411 -9.43 42.43 -6.78
CA ASP A 411 -9.95 42.39 -5.42
C ASP A 411 -8.93 41.85 -4.39
N GLY A 412 -7.64 41.83 -4.73
CA GLY A 412 -6.57 41.34 -3.84
C GLY A 412 -6.51 42.06 -2.49
N ASP A 413 -6.91 43.33 -2.44
CA ASP A 413 -6.99 44.13 -1.21
C ASP A 413 -8.19 43.77 -0.32
N THR A 414 -9.16 43.00 -0.83
CA THR A 414 -10.34 42.55 -0.06
C THR A 414 -10.10 41.28 0.75
N VAL A 415 -8.96 40.60 0.49
CA VAL A 415 -8.53 39.42 1.23
C VAL A 415 -8.36 39.75 2.69
N SER A 416 -8.96 38.92 3.55
CA SER A 416 -8.89 39.11 4.99
C SER A 416 -7.43 39.01 5.50
N PRO A 417 -7.00 39.84 6.46
CA PRO A 417 -5.59 39.86 6.91
C PRO A 417 -5.07 38.49 7.36
N TRP A 418 -5.91 37.68 7.99
CA TRP A 418 -5.57 36.33 8.46
C TRP A 418 -5.40 35.30 7.34
N ALA A 419 -5.95 35.56 6.14
CA ALA A 419 -5.85 34.69 4.98
C ALA A 419 -4.77 35.13 3.99
N ARG A 420 -4.20 36.33 4.15
CA ARG A 420 -3.37 36.98 3.13
C ARG A 420 -2.19 36.11 2.69
N GLU A 421 -1.41 35.60 3.64
CA GLU A 421 -0.26 34.75 3.35
C GLU A 421 -0.68 33.45 2.63
N ALA A 422 -1.78 32.83 3.06
CA ALA A 422 -2.28 31.61 2.44
C ALA A 422 -2.80 31.85 1.02
N MET A 423 -3.45 32.99 0.77
CA MET A 423 -3.92 33.38 -0.56
C MET A 423 -2.75 33.69 -1.49
N GLU A 424 -1.74 34.40 -1.00
CA GLU A 424 -0.50 34.67 -1.74
C GLU A 424 0.20 33.37 -2.13
N TRP A 425 0.33 32.44 -1.17
CA TRP A 425 0.88 31.11 -1.41
C TRP A 425 0.04 30.32 -2.43
N ALA A 426 -1.29 30.30 -2.28
CA ALA A 426 -2.17 29.55 -3.17
C ALA A 426 -2.11 30.09 -4.61
N CYS A 427 -2.00 31.42 -4.78
CA CYS A 427 -1.83 32.03 -6.10
C CYS A 427 -0.44 31.76 -6.69
N ALA A 428 0.62 31.91 -5.88
CA ALA A 428 2.00 31.69 -6.32
C ALA A 428 2.25 30.24 -6.79
N ASN A 429 1.53 29.28 -6.20
CA ASN A 429 1.62 27.86 -6.57
C ASN A 429 0.54 27.43 -7.58
N GLY A 430 -0.24 28.36 -8.12
CA GLY A 430 -1.28 28.08 -9.11
C GLY A 430 -2.50 27.31 -8.58
N ILE A 431 -2.58 27.04 -7.27
CA ILE A 431 -3.73 26.39 -6.63
C ILE A 431 -5.00 27.22 -6.87
N LEU A 432 -4.89 28.55 -6.75
CA LEU A 432 -5.96 29.51 -7.03
C LEU A 432 -5.55 30.46 -8.16
N SER A 433 -6.42 30.65 -9.15
CA SER A 433 -6.14 31.44 -10.37
C SER A 433 -6.94 32.74 -10.49
N GLY A 434 -7.92 32.97 -9.62
CA GLY A 434 -8.98 33.96 -9.85
C GLY A 434 -10.00 33.53 -10.91
N ASP A 435 -10.95 34.42 -11.20
CA ASP A 435 -11.96 34.28 -12.25
C ASP A 435 -11.55 34.95 -13.56
N ASP A 436 -12.39 34.82 -14.59
CA ASP A 436 -12.15 35.42 -15.92
C ASP A 436 -12.12 36.97 -15.92
N ARG A 437 -12.49 37.61 -14.80
CA ARG A 437 -12.43 39.07 -14.60
C ARG A 437 -11.18 39.49 -13.83
N GLY A 438 -10.30 38.55 -13.48
CA GLY A 438 -9.09 38.80 -12.71
C GLY A 438 -9.33 39.00 -11.22
N ASN A 439 -10.42 38.46 -10.66
CA ASN A 439 -10.74 38.56 -9.22
C ASN A 439 -10.60 37.20 -8.51
N LEU A 440 -10.10 37.20 -7.28
CA LEU A 440 -10.00 36.02 -6.41
C LEU A 440 -11.35 35.64 -5.82
N ASN A 441 -12.20 36.62 -5.58
CA ASN A 441 -13.46 36.53 -4.84
C ASN A 441 -13.26 35.84 -3.48
N PRO A 442 -12.41 36.39 -2.57
CA PRO A 442 -11.92 35.65 -1.41
C PRO A 442 -13.03 35.20 -0.45
N ARG A 443 -14.10 36.00 -0.32
CA ARG A 443 -15.24 35.73 0.57
C ARG A 443 -16.37 34.96 -0.11
N ALA A 444 -16.24 34.61 -1.39
CA ALA A 444 -17.24 33.81 -2.07
C ALA A 444 -17.14 32.34 -1.66
N ASN A 445 -18.29 31.68 -1.56
CA ASN A 445 -18.37 30.26 -1.23
C ASN A 445 -17.87 29.41 -2.41
N SER A 446 -17.15 28.33 -2.09
CA SER A 446 -16.59 27.42 -3.08
C SER A 446 -17.54 26.26 -3.37
N THR A 447 -17.77 26.01 -4.65
CA THR A 447 -18.50 24.86 -5.16
C THR A 447 -17.65 23.59 -5.13
N ARG A 448 -18.29 22.42 -5.24
CA ARG A 448 -17.61 21.12 -5.30
C ARG A 448 -16.59 21.03 -6.44
N ALA A 449 -16.88 21.59 -7.61
CA ALA A 449 -15.96 21.66 -8.74
C ALA A 449 -14.71 22.51 -8.45
N GLU A 450 -14.89 23.65 -7.79
CA GLU A 450 -13.78 24.54 -7.43
C GLU A 450 -12.89 23.94 -6.35
N VAL A 451 -13.49 23.34 -5.32
CA VAL A 451 -12.72 22.63 -4.28
C VAL A 451 -11.98 21.43 -4.87
N ALA A 452 -12.61 20.65 -5.76
CA ALA A 452 -11.93 19.56 -6.46
C ALA A 452 -10.72 20.08 -7.25
N THR A 453 -10.86 21.23 -7.91
CA THR A 453 -9.78 21.85 -8.69
C THR A 453 -8.63 22.32 -7.82
N MET A 454 -8.92 23.04 -6.73
CA MET A 454 -7.89 23.47 -5.79
C MET A 454 -7.19 22.26 -5.15
N LEU A 455 -7.94 21.21 -4.82
CA LEU A 455 -7.39 20.00 -4.22
C LEU A 455 -6.50 19.23 -5.19
N THR A 456 -6.90 19.03 -6.44
CA THR A 456 -6.06 18.36 -7.46
C THR A 456 -4.69 19.05 -7.55
N ARG A 457 -4.69 20.38 -7.72
CA ARG A 457 -3.46 21.17 -7.82
C ARG A 457 -2.62 21.12 -6.54
N PHE A 458 -3.28 21.12 -5.38
CA PHE A 458 -2.61 20.95 -4.09
C PHE A 458 -1.93 19.59 -3.97
N VAL A 459 -2.61 18.49 -4.33
CA VAL A 459 -2.03 17.15 -4.23
C VAL A 459 -0.87 16.98 -5.21
N GLU A 460 -0.98 17.53 -6.43
CA GLU A 460 0.13 17.57 -7.39
C GLU A 460 1.34 18.31 -6.82
N LEU A 461 1.15 19.52 -6.29
CA LEU A 461 2.21 20.29 -5.64
C LEU A 461 2.86 19.50 -4.49
N ALA A 462 2.04 18.98 -3.58
CA ALA A 462 2.52 18.39 -2.34
C ALA A 462 3.15 17.01 -2.50
N THR A 463 2.89 16.34 -3.63
CA THR A 463 3.49 15.04 -3.96
C THR A 463 4.78 15.20 -4.76
N LEU A 464 4.86 16.23 -5.60
CA LEU A 464 5.99 16.46 -6.51
C LEU A 464 7.06 17.41 -5.94
N ALA A 465 6.77 18.12 -4.85
CA ALA A 465 7.73 18.88 -4.05
C ALA A 465 8.62 17.92 -3.22
#